data_AF-A0A3S8RV47-F1
#
_entry.id   AF-A0A3S8RV47-F1
#
_cell.length_a   1.000
_cell.length_b   1.000
_cell.length_c   1.000
_cell.angle_alpha   90.00
_cell.angle_beta   90.00
_cell.angle_gamma   90.00
#
_symmetry.space_group_name_H-M   'P 1'
#
loop_
_entity.id
_entity.type
_entity.pdbx_description
1 polymer ?
#
loop_
_entity_poly.entity_id
_entity_poly.type
_entity_poly.pdbx_seq_one_letter_code
_entity_poly.pdbx_strand_id
1 'polypeptide(L)'
;MKQRWFIVLVAMSMTLMLFGCGQSPQSTGGDSTVLDAGAGEGATELSYWTFVELHGQHFEKMLGKWNEANQDRQIKLNVTVMPYDDMHNKLSIAVQTGVGAPDIADIELGKFPDFLAGTPQLEPLNDVIDPYRGTIVKSRVDLYSKGGQNYGVPTHVGASVAFYNTEILEQAGVDYKTIETWEDFKQAGIKVYEATGKYMGTADTSATWQASMLLAQQGSDFTDEAGKPVVNSEAMAKGMAILKDLQDNNVIATVAGGQPDTEEAYGEFNAGNYATAFMPLWQMSRYTNYMKDLSGKIAIAPIPVIEKGMPRSVGGGGTGTVVTKTAKDVQLAKDFLAFAKLSLDANKEIWNTLGFDPVNMDVWEMQDVTHDPDNQFVRYFQNNPFDVLNEIKSEIQLIKSTSATPTINNVLCTITFNEIFEDGKDIKEALDAAQAQIEQELK
;
A
#
# COMPACT_ATOMS: atom_id res chain seq x y z
N MET A 1 47.27 59.35 -9.08
CA MET A 1 47.63 60.38 -8.07
C MET A 1 46.34 60.90 -7.47
N LYS A 2 46.13 61.10 -6.17
CA LYS A 2 46.94 60.87 -4.94
C LYS A 2 45.94 60.83 -3.75
N GLN A 3 46.37 60.20 -2.63
CA GLN A 3 45.86 60.32 -1.23
C GLN A 3 44.71 59.38 -0.83
N ARG A 4 44.47 58.93 0.44
CA ARG A 4 45.21 58.84 1.75
C ARG A 4 44.33 57.97 2.71
N TRP A 5 44.75 57.37 3.84
CA TRP A 5 46.07 57.13 4.49
C TRP A 5 45.96 56.01 5.58
N PHE A 6 47.08 55.35 5.90
CA PHE A 6 47.49 54.69 7.17
C PHE A 6 46.66 53.65 7.95
N ILE A 7 47.40 52.62 8.37
CA ILE A 7 47.09 51.58 9.36
C ILE A 7 47.16 52.16 10.79
N VAL A 8 46.25 51.76 11.68
CA VAL A 8 46.47 51.69 13.14
C VAL A 8 45.95 50.34 13.64
N LEU A 9 46.75 49.67 14.47
CA LEU A 9 46.51 48.33 15.00
C LEU A 9 46.48 48.45 16.52
N VAL A 10 45.32 48.18 17.14
CA VAL A 10 45.16 48.15 18.61
C VAL A 10 44.39 46.88 18.98
N ALA A 11 45.04 46.00 19.72
CA ALA A 11 44.41 44.83 20.32
C ALA A 11 43.88 45.17 21.73
N MET A 12 42.72 44.63 22.11
CA MET A 12 42.27 44.68 23.50
C MET A 12 41.51 43.41 23.92
N SER A 13 42.21 42.60 24.72
CA SER A 13 41.74 41.72 25.82
C SER A 13 40.46 40.88 25.69
N MET A 14 40.65 39.55 25.79
CA MET A 14 39.63 38.58 26.21
C MET A 14 39.36 38.61 27.72
N THR A 15 38.13 38.30 28.15
CA THR A 15 37.84 37.51 29.37
C THR A 15 36.56 36.67 29.16
N LEU A 16 36.53 35.42 29.65
CA LEU A 16 35.44 34.44 29.48
C LEU A 16 34.34 34.53 30.57
N MET A 17 33.10 34.18 30.21
CA MET A 17 32.18 33.27 30.94
C MET A 17 31.26 32.63 29.86
N LEU A 18 31.26 31.32 29.55
CA LEU A 18 30.95 30.07 30.29
C LEU A 18 29.47 29.58 30.17
N PHE A 19 29.35 28.31 29.73
CA PHE A 19 28.18 27.40 29.69
C PHE A 19 27.04 27.62 28.67
N GLY A 20 26.65 26.50 28.02
CA GLY A 20 25.51 26.43 27.11
C GLY A 20 25.52 25.24 26.13
N CYS A 21 25.81 24.01 26.57
CA CYS A 21 25.63 22.83 25.72
C CYS A 21 24.14 22.61 25.43
N GLY A 22 23.77 22.46 24.16
CA GLY A 22 22.38 22.33 23.74
C GLY A 22 22.22 22.09 22.24
N GLN A 23 23.13 21.33 21.64
CA GLN A 23 22.96 20.88 20.25
C GLN A 23 21.97 19.72 20.27
N SER A 24 20.68 20.04 20.19
CA SER A 24 19.61 19.05 20.03
C SER A 24 19.91 18.18 18.81
N PRO A 25 19.64 16.86 18.86
CA PRO A 25 19.69 16.04 17.66
C PRO A 25 18.77 16.64 16.59
N GLN A 26 19.23 16.61 15.35
CA GLN A 26 18.42 16.96 14.20
C GLN A 26 17.19 16.04 14.18
N SER A 27 16.02 16.59 14.51
CA SER A 27 14.78 15.83 14.59
C SER A 27 14.42 15.28 13.22
N THR A 28 14.20 13.96 13.14
CA THR A 28 13.56 13.26 12.01
C THR A 28 12.06 13.59 11.94
N GLY A 29 11.75 14.90 11.92
CA GLY A 29 10.41 15.42 11.77
C GLY A 29 10.03 15.43 10.30
N GLY A 30 9.03 14.63 9.93
CA GLY A 30 8.51 14.61 8.57
C GLY A 30 7.83 15.91 8.16
N ASP A 31 7.72 16.10 6.84
CA ASP A 31 7.18 17.31 6.24
C ASP A 31 5.74 17.54 6.69
N SER A 32 5.47 18.73 7.24
CA SER A 32 4.19 19.09 7.86
C SER A 32 3.60 20.32 7.20
N THR A 33 2.35 20.18 6.74
CA THR A 33 1.61 21.21 6.01
C THR A 33 0.24 21.43 6.65
N VAL A 34 -0.12 22.68 6.91
CA VAL A 34 -1.45 23.05 7.40
C VAL A 34 -2.37 23.33 6.22
N LEU A 35 -3.44 22.57 6.12
CA LEU A 35 -4.50 22.70 5.12
C LEU A 35 -5.68 23.43 5.76
N ASP A 36 -6.03 24.62 5.25
CA ASP A 36 -7.22 25.34 5.69
C ASP A 36 -8.45 25.04 4.82
N ALA A 37 -8.26 24.77 3.53
CA ALA A 37 -9.31 24.57 2.54
C ALA A 37 -10.50 25.55 2.68
N GLY A 38 -10.21 26.84 2.90
CA GLY A 38 -11.22 27.90 3.06
C GLY A 38 -11.87 28.01 4.44
N ALA A 39 -11.36 27.32 5.47
CA ALA A 39 -11.86 27.38 6.83
C ALA A 39 -11.70 28.76 7.49
N GLY A 40 -12.73 29.20 8.22
CA GLY A 40 -12.71 30.45 8.99
C GLY A 40 -11.73 30.47 10.16
N GLU A 41 -11.56 31.63 10.79
CA GLU A 41 -10.65 31.81 11.94
C GLU A 41 -10.97 30.89 13.13
N GLY A 42 -12.26 30.57 13.35
CA GLY A 42 -12.73 29.72 14.45
C GLY A 42 -12.81 28.22 14.17
N ALA A 43 -12.28 27.73 13.05
CA ALA A 43 -12.29 26.31 12.70
C ALA A 43 -11.43 25.45 13.65
N THR A 44 -11.86 24.21 13.90
CA THR A 44 -11.15 23.27 14.78
C THR A 44 -9.89 22.75 14.11
N GLU A 45 -8.74 22.87 14.77
CA GLU A 45 -7.47 22.32 14.29
C GLU A 45 -7.34 20.84 14.64
N LEU A 46 -7.43 19.96 13.64
CA LEU A 46 -7.09 18.54 13.75
C LEU A 46 -5.70 18.27 13.14
N SER A 47 -5.09 17.16 13.53
CA SER A 47 -3.80 16.69 13.03
C SER A 47 -3.92 15.29 12.43
N TYR A 48 -3.22 15.07 11.32
CA TYR A 48 -3.21 13.81 10.57
C TYR A 48 -1.77 13.37 10.29
N TRP A 49 -1.41 12.15 10.68
CA TRP A 49 -0.13 11.55 10.26
C TRP A 49 -0.35 10.49 9.17
N THR A 50 0.47 10.53 8.13
CA THR A 50 0.48 9.52 7.07
C THR A 50 1.91 9.19 6.63
N PHE A 51 2.06 8.05 5.97
CA PHE A 51 3.26 7.64 5.25
C PHE A 51 3.08 7.71 3.72
N VAL A 52 1.94 8.20 3.24
CA VAL A 52 1.60 8.31 1.80
C VAL A 52 1.15 9.73 1.48
N GLU A 53 1.97 10.47 0.73
CA GLU A 53 1.68 11.86 0.35
C GLU A 53 0.31 12.01 -0.36
N LEU A 54 -0.01 11.07 -1.26
CA LEU A 54 -1.29 11.06 -1.99
C LEU A 54 -2.51 10.96 -1.05
N HIS A 55 -2.40 10.33 0.13
CA HIS A 55 -3.49 10.32 1.10
C HIS A 55 -3.70 11.73 1.69
N GLY A 56 -2.62 12.49 1.92
CA GLY A 56 -2.69 13.90 2.31
C GLY A 56 -3.44 14.75 1.28
N GLN A 57 -3.14 14.57 -0.02
CA GLN A 57 -3.82 15.28 -1.12
C GLN A 57 -5.31 14.89 -1.23
N HIS A 58 -5.66 13.62 -1.00
CA HIS A 58 -7.06 13.18 -0.92
C HIS A 58 -7.79 13.83 0.28
N PHE A 59 -7.15 13.88 1.44
CA PHE A 59 -7.69 14.56 2.62
C PHE A 59 -7.85 16.07 2.41
N GLU A 60 -6.95 16.74 1.69
CA GLU A 60 -7.11 18.15 1.29
C GLU A 60 -8.38 18.36 0.46
N LYS A 61 -8.58 17.54 -0.57
CA LYS A 61 -9.74 17.62 -1.45
C LYS A 61 -11.05 17.39 -0.70
N MET A 62 -11.07 16.41 0.22
CA MET A 62 -12.24 16.13 1.06
C MET A 62 -12.44 17.16 2.17
N LEU A 63 -11.39 17.81 2.68
CA LEU A 63 -11.47 18.89 3.66
C LEU A 63 -12.21 20.10 3.07
N GLY A 64 -11.94 20.47 1.82
CA GLY A 64 -12.68 21.53 1.12
C GLY A 64 -14.18 21.24 1.03
N LYS A 65 -14.55 20.03 0.59
CA LYS A 65 -15.95 19.59 0.53
C LYS A 65 -16.62 19.55 1.91
N TRP A 66 -15.88 19.13 2.95
CA TRP A 66 -16.36 19.14 4.33
C TRP A 66 -16.63 20.57 4.80
N ASN A 67 -15.67 21.48 4.64
CA ASN A 67 -15.74 22.86 5.09
C ASN A 67 -16.82 23.68 4.36
N GLU A 68 -17.08 23.37 3.10
CA GLU A 68 -18.21 23.94 2.34
C GLU A 68 -19.56 23.47 2.91
N ALA A 69 -19.71 22.16 3.17
CA ALA A 69 -20.95 21.58 3.67
C ALA A 69 -21.23 21.83 5.17
N ASN A 70 -20.19 22.07 5.98
CA ASN A 70 -20.26 22.12 7.45
C ASN A 70 -19.75 23.46 8.01
N GLN A 71 -20.42 24.56 7.66
CA GLN A 71 -20.03 25.94 8.01
C GLN A 71 -19.93 26.19 9.53
N ASP A 72 -20.61 25.40 10.37
CA ASP A 72 -20.63 25.50 11.83
C ASP A 72 -19.55 24.65 12.53
N ARG A 73 -18.92 23.72 11.81
CA ARG A 73 -17.92 22.76 12.33
C ARG A 73 -16.77 22.52 11.34
N GLN A 74 -16.30 23.62 10.74
CA GLN A 74 -15.15 23.62 9.84
C GLN A 74 -13.86 23.14 10.54
N ILE A 75 -12.97 22.53 9.75
CA ILE A 75 -11.72 21.93 10.20
C ILE A 75 -10.54 22.60 9.49
N LYS A 76 -9.45 22.81 10.22
CA LYS A 76 -8.09 22.99 9.66
C LYS A 76 -7.31 21.71 9.94
N LEU A 77 -6.63 21.15 8.94
CA LEU A 77 -5.94 19.87 9.06
C LEU A 77 -4.43 20.05 8.93
N ASN A 78 -3.69 19.79 10.01
CA ASN A 78 -2.23 19.73 9.98
C ASN A 78 -1.79 18.32 9.56
N VAL A 79 -1.37 18.16 8.32
CA VAL A 79 -0.93 16.88 7.74
C VAL A 79 0.58 16.76 7.87
N THR A 80 1.06 15.70 8.52
CA THR A 80 2.48 15.34 8.60
C THR A 80 2.72 14.05 7.82
N VAL A 81 3.56 14.12 6.80
CA VAL A 81 4.04 12.95 6.03
C VAL A 81 5.39 12.51 6.61
N MET A 82 5.51 11.24 7.00
CA MET A 82 6.75 10.66 7.56
C MET A 82 7.15 9.38 6.82
N PRO A 83 8.45 9.02 6.81
CA PRO A 83 8.89 7.72 6.30
C PRO A 83 8.16 6.56 6.96
N TYR A 84 7.99 5.46 6.23
CA TYR A 84 7.14 4.32 6.60
C TYR A 84 7.34 3.83 8.04
N ASP A 85 8.55 3.36 8.38
CA ASP A 85 8.82 2.82 9.73
C ASP A 85 8.85 3.93 10.80
N ASP A 86 9.37 5.12 10.48
CA ASP A 86 9.39 6.26 11.41
C ASP A 86 7.96 6.64 11.85
N MET A 87 7.02 6.70 10.91
CA MET A 87 5.62 7.01 11.20
C MET A 87 4.99 5.97 12.12
N HIS A 88 5.15 4.68 11.81
CA HIS A 88 4.54 3.58 12.57
C HIS A 88 5.17 3.46 13.97
N ASN A 89 6.49 3.55 14.08
CA ASN A 89 7.20 3.50 15.37
C ASN A 89 6.79 4.67 16.27
N LYS A 90 6.78 5.90 15.73
CA LYS A 90 6.38 7.10 16.47
C LYS A 90 4.92 7.05 16.90
N LEU A 91 4.01 6.61 16.01
CA LEU A 91 2.60 6.46 16.33
C LEU A 91 2.37 5.42 17.42
N SER A 92 3.04 4.26 17.34
CA SER A 92 2.93 3.19 18.34
C SER A 92 3.33 3.69 19.74
N ILE A 93 4.46 4.38 19.86
CA ILE A 93 4.88 5.02 21.12
C ILE A 93 3.85 6.05 21.60
N ALA A 94 3.34 6.89 20.70
CA ALA A 94 2.44 7.98 21.03
C ALA A 94 1.07 7.48 21.54
N VAL A 95 0.47 6.48 20.89
CA VAL A 95 -0.82 5.90 21.33
C VAL A 95 -0.70 5.05 22.59
N GLN A 96 0.45 4.37 22.81
CA GLN A 96 0.69 3.60 24.04
C GLN A 96 0.93 4.50 25.25
N THR A 97 1.63 5.64 25.07
CA THR A 97 1.88 6.61 26.14
C THR A 97 0.73 7.58 26.37
N GLY A 98 -0.16 7.76 25.39
CA GLY A 98 -1.20 8.79 25.41
C GLY A 98 -0.66 10.21 25.27
N VAL A 99 0.54 10.38 24.68
CA VAL A 99 1.22 11.67 24.57
C VAL A 99 1.70 11.90 23.14
N GLY A 100 1.26 13.02 22.54
CA GLY A 100 1.75 13.48 21.24
C GLY A 100 1.26 12.68 20.03
N ALA A 101 0.25 11.83 20.18
CA ALA A 101 -0.41 11.18 19.06
C ALA A 101 -1.29 12.20 18.30
N PRO A 102 -1.43 12.07 16.97
CA PRO A 102 -2.27 12.94 16.17
C PRO A 102 -3.76 12.63 16.43
N ASP A 103 -4.66 13.50 15.97
CA ASP A 103 -6.10 13.25 16.04
C ASP A 103 -6.50 12.07 15.13
N ILE A 104 -5.93 12.04 13.91
CA ILE A 104 -6.13 11.03 12.87
C ILE A 104 -4.77 10.44 12.48
N ALA A 105 -4.69 9.14 12.18
CA ALA A 105 -3.47 8.54 11.64
C ALA A 105 -3.77 7.44 10.62
N ASP A 106 -2.89 7.27 9.64
CA ASP A 106 -2.83 6.05 8.85
C ASP A 106 -2.04 4.96 9.57
N ILE A 107 -2.44 3.71 9.34
CA ILE A 107 -1.71 2.51 9.77
C ILE A 107 -1.79 1.47 8.65
N GLU A 108 -0.65 0.95 8.22
CA GLU A 108 -0.55 -0.09 7.19
C GLU A 108 -1.10 -1.43 7.70
N LEU A 109 -1.75 -2.19 6.81
CA LEU A 109 -2.46 -3.44 7.10
C LEU A 109 -1.63 -4.50 7.83
N GLY A 110 -0.36 -4.67 7.47
CA GLY A 110 0.58 -5.59 8.11
C GLY A 110 1.09 -5.12 9.48
N LYS A 111 1.07 -3.81 9.76
CA LYS A 111 1.38 -3.24 11.10
C LYS A 111 0.14 -3.14 12.01
N PHE A 112 -1.07 -3.10 11.43
CA PHE A 112 -2.32 -2.87 12.17
C PHE A 112 -2.60 -3.83 13.34
N PRO A 113 -2.27 -5.14 13.27
CA PRO A 113 -2.49 -6.07 14.39
C PRO A 113 -1.82 -5.64 15.71
N ASP A 114 -0.65 -4.99 15.65
CA ASP A 114 0.08 -4.52 16.83
C ASP A 114 -0.70 -3.41 17.56
N PHE A 115 -1.36 -2.52 16.80
CA PHE A 115 -2.22 -1.46 17.35
C PHE A 115 -3.53 -1.98 17.94
N LEU A 116 -3.92 -3.21 17.56
CA LEU A 116 -5.03 -3.95 18.15
C LEU A 116 -4.62 -4.82 19.34
N ALA A 117 -3.33 -4.94 19.68
CA ALA A 117 -2.85 -5.78 20.77
C ALA A 117 -3.45 -5.37 22.15
N GLY A 118 -3.64 -6.35 23.04
CA GLY A 118 -4.22 -6.11 24.37
C GLY A 118 -5.60 -5.45 24.31
N THR A 119 -5.73 -4.27 24.93
CA THR A 119 -6.87 -3.35 24.74
C THR A 119 -6.43 -2.26 23.75
N PRO A 120 -7.07 -2.13 22.56
CA PRO A 120 -6.71 -1.12 21.58
C PRO A 120 -6.69 0.30 22.16
N GLN A 121 -5.70 1.11 21.78
CA GLN A 121 -5.57 2.53 22.18
C GLN A 121 -6.08 3.50 21.10
N LEU A 122 -7.04 3.01 20.32
CA LEU A 122 -7.73 3.73 19.25
C LEU A 122 -9.22 3.86 19.61
N GLU A 123 -9.90 4.81 18.99
CA GLU A 123 -11.35 4.97 19.12
C GLU A 123 -12.10 3.95 18.26
N PRO A 124 -13.19 3.33 18.75
CA PRO A 124 -14.08 2.53 17.92
C PRO A 124 -14.86 3.46 16.96
N LEU A 125 -15.05 2.99 15.73
CA LEU A 125 -15.59 3.76 14.61
C LEU A 125 -16.96 3.25 14.13
N ASN A 126 -17.55 2.25 14.80
CA ASN A 126 -18.80 1.61 14.37
C ASN A 126 -19.95 2.61 14.16
N ASP A 127 -20.11 3.60 15.03
CA ASP A 127 -21.12 4.66 14.92
C ASP A 127 -21.06 5.46 13.60
N VAL A 128 -19.85 5.66 13.05
CA VAL A 128 -19.66 6.40 11.79
C VAL A 128 -19.49 5.49 10.57
N ILE A 129 -19.15 4.21 10.75
CA ILE A 129 -19.03 3.22 9.67
C ILE A 129 -20.37 2.50 9.40
N ASP A 130 -21.17 2.22 10.42
CA ASP A 130 -22.41 1.44 10.32
C ASP A 130 -23.45 2.00 9.31
N PRO A 131 -23.59 3.33 9.12
CA PRO A 131 -24.41 3.90 8.05
C PRO A 131 -24.02 3.48 6.62
N TYR A 132 -22.77 3.08 6.39
CA TYR A 132 -22.21 2.78 5.06
C TYR A 132 -22.16 1.27 4.73
N ARG A 133 -22.51 0.39 5.68
CA ARG A 133 -22.35 -1.08 5.55
C ARG A 133 -23.04 -1.71 4.34
N GLY A 134 -24.09 -1.08 3.83
CA GLY A 134 -24.82 -1.55 2.64
C GLY A 134 -24.06 -1.39 1.33
N THR A 135 -23.05 -0.51 1.28
CA THR A 135 -22.32 -0.17 0.05
C THR A 135 -20.82 -0.52 0.11
N ILE A 136 -20.26 -0.66 1.31
CA ILE A 136 -18.81 -0.87 1.50
C ILE A 136 -18.43 -2.35 1.62
N VAL A 137 -17.28 -2.73 1.05
CA VAL A 137 -16.79 -4.12 1.10
C VAL A 137 -16.48 -4.56 2.54
N LYS A 138 -17.38 -5.37 3.13
CA LYS A 138 -17.30 -5.83 4.53
C LYS A 138 -15.93 -6.40 4.92
N SER A 139 -15.38 -7.31 4.10
CA SER A 139 -14.10 -7.97 4.39
C SER A 139 -12.94 -6.97 4.53
N ARG A 140 -12.97 -5.84 3.83
CA ARG A 140 -11.94 -4.79 3.91
C ARG A 140 -12.04 -3.94 5.17
N VAL A 141 -13.24 -3.79 5.75
CA VAL A 141 -13.44 -3.08 7.02
C VAL A 141 -13.13 -4.00 8.22
N ASP A 142 -13.41 -5.30 8.08
CA ASP A 142 -13.16 -6.29 9.13
C ASP A 142 -11.67 -6.53 9.40
N LEU A 143 -10.79 -6.31 8.41
CA LEU A 143 -9.32 -6.31 8.59
C LEU A 143 -8.84 -5.39 9.72
N TYR A 144 -9.58 -4.32 10.01
CA TYR A 144 -9.25 -3.30 10.99
C TYR A 144 -10.10 -3.43 12.26
N SER A 145 -10.52 -4.66 12.59
CA SER A 145 -11.49 -4.92 13.67
C SER A 145 -10.93 -5.83 14.78
N LYS A 146 -11.48 -5.67 15.98
CA LYS A 146 -11.25 -6.58 17.11
C LYS A 146 -12.49 -6.63 18.01
N GLY A 147 -12.92 -7.84 18.36
CA GLY A 147 -14.05 -8.04 19.29
C GLY A 147 -15.38 -7.44 18.82
N GLY A 148 -15.61 -7.35 17.50
CA GLY A 148 -16.80 -6.73 16.89
C GLY A 148 -16.75 -5.21 16.75
N GLN A 149 -15.68 -4.55 17.22
CA GLN A 149 -15.45 -3.12 17.02
C GLN A 149 -14.47 -2.91 15.85
N ASN A 150 -14.74 -1.96 14.96
CA ASN A 150 -13.83 -1.51 13.92
C ASN A 150 -13.06 -0.28 14.43
N TYR A 151 -11.74 -0.28 14.24
CA TYR A 151 -10.82 0.77 14.70
C TYR A 151 -10.15 1.55 13.57
N GLY A 152 -10.28 1.07 12.32
CA GLY A 152 -9.77 1.73 11.14
C GLY A 152 -10.75 1.70 9.98
N VAL A 153 -10.70 2.76 9.16
CA VAL A 153 -11.45 2.87 7.90
C VAL A 153 -10.53 2.48 6.74
N PRO A 154 -10.89 1.50 5.89
CA PRO A 154 -10.08 1.11 4.75
C PRO A 154 -9.95 2.24 3.72
N THR A 155 -8.81 2.27 3.02
CA THR A 155 -8.57 3.22 1.93
C THR A 155 -9.11 2.73 0.57
N HIS A 156 -9.02 1.43 0.28
CA HIS A 156 -9.36 0.83 -1.01
C HIS A 156 -9.62 -0.69 -0.86
N VAL A 157 -10.15 -1.34 -1.89
CA VAL A 157 -10.41 -2.80 -1.88
C VAL A 157 -9.14 -3.62 -2.13
N GLY A 158 -8.23 -3.14 -2.95
CA GLY A 158 -6.93 -3.75 -3.20
C GLY A 158 -6.99 -4.96 -4.12
N ALA A 159 -7.99 -5.04 -4.99
CA ALA A 159 -8.11 -6.10 -5.98
C ALA A 159 -6.81 -6.22 -6.76
N SER A 160 -6.16 -7.39 -6.65
CA SER A 160 -4.92 -7.68 -7.37
C SER A 160 -5.23 -8.10 -8.79
N VAL A 161 -4.45 -7.56 -9.73
CA VAL A 161 -4.59 -7.72 -11.19
C VAL A 161 -3.20 -7.92 -11.81
N ALA A 162 -3.19 -8.33 -13.08
CA ALA A 162 -1.99 -8.38 -13.91
C ALA A 162 -1.88 -7.11 -14.77
N PHE A 163 -0.71 -6.46 -14.72
CA PHE A 163 -0.36 -5.29 -15.53
C PHE A 163 0.60 -5.73 -16.65
N TYR A 164 0.09 -5.93 -17.86
CA TYR A 164 0.83 -6.46 -19.02
C TYR A 164 1.32 -5.34 -19.94
N ASN A 165 2.63 -5.29 -20.23
CA ASN A 165 3.22 -4.42 -21.25
C ASN A 165 3.03 -5.03 -22.65
N THR A 166 2.05 -4.53 -23.40
CA THR A 166 1.67 -5.18 -24.68
C THR A 166 2.73 -5.03 -25.76
N GLU A 167 3.55 -3.97 -25.77
CA GLU A 167 4.64 -3.84 -26.74
C GLU A 167 5.65 -4.99 -26.63
N ILE A 168 5.92 -5.48 -25.41
CA ILE A 168 6.82 -6.63 -25.19
C ILE A 168 6.14 -7.93 -25.63
N LEU A 169 4.84 -8.11 -25.34
CA LEU A 169 4.10 -9.30 -25.73
C LEU A 169 3.90 -9.39 -27.26
N GLU A 170 3.63 -8.26 -27.91
CA GLU A 170 3.49 -8.15 -29.37
C GLU A 170 4.78 -8.52 -30.11
N GLN A 171 5.94 -8.13 -29.58
CA GLN A 171 7.26 -8.54 -30.12
C GLN A 171 7.45 -10.07 -30.11
N ALA A 172 6.81 -10.77 -29.17
CA ALA A 172 6.83 -12.23 -29.03
C ALA A 172 5.62 -12.94 -29.68
N GLY A 173 4.67 -12.20 -30.26
CA GLY A 173 3.41 -12.76 -30.78
C GLY A 173 2.50 -13.37 -29.70
N VAL A 174 2.55 -12.83 -28.49
CA VAL A 174 1.74 -13.25 -27.33
C VAL A 174 0.53 -12.32 -27.16
N ASP A 175 -0.67 -12.90 -26.98
CA ASP A 175 -1.88 -12.16 -26.58
C ASP A 175 -2.19 -12.46 -25.10
N TYR A 176 -2.10 -11.43 -24.26
CA TYR A 176 -2.36 -11.55 -22.82
C TYR A 176 -3.77 -12.08 -22.49
N LYS A 177 -4.74 -11.91 -23.38
CA LYS A 177 -6.12 -12.40 -23.21
C LYS A 177 -6.24 -13.91 -23.31
N THR A 178 -5.18 -14.59 -23.75
CA THR A 178 -5.11 -16.06 -23.81
C THR A 178 -4.46 -16.67 -22.56
N ILE A 179 -3.95 -15.84 -21.64
CA ILE A 179 -3.27 -16.29 -20.42
C ILE A 179 -4.30 -16.47 -19.30
N GLU A 180 -4.90 -17.66 -19.22
CA GLU A 180 -5.85 -18.01 -18.15
C GLU A 180 -5.17 -18.65 -16.94
N THR A 181 -4.10 -19.43 -17.15
CA THR A 181 -3.42 -20.21 -16.10
C THR A 181 -1.93 -19.87 -15.95
N TRP A 182 -1.32 -20.26 -14.82
CA TRP A 182 0.12 -20.14 -14.63
C TRP A 182 0.94 -20.95 -15.65
N GLU A 183 0.39 -22.05 -16.20
CA GLU A 183 1.02 -22.77 -17.31
C GLU A 183 0.91 -21.98 -18.63
N ASP A 184 -0.23 -21.34 -18.91
CA ASP A 184 -0.34 -20.42 -20.06
C ASP A 184 0.66 -19.25 -19.93
N PHE A 185 0.84 -18.72 -18.71
CA PHE A 185 1.82 -17.67 -18.40
C PHE A 185 3.26 -18.16 -18.60
N LYS A 186 3.56 -19.41 -18.22
CA LYS A 186 4.85 -20.06 -18.50
C LYS A 186 5.13 -20.16 -20.00
N GLN A 187 4.18 -20.70 -20.76
CA GLN A 187 4.33 -20.90 -22.20
C GLN A 187 4.37 -19.57 -22.99
N ALA A 188 3.65 -18.54 -22.51
CA ALA A 188 3.77 -17.18 -23.00
C ALA A 188 5.16 -16.59 -22.69
N GLY A 189 5.61 -16.72 -21.45
CA GLY A 189 6.88 -16.15 -20.99
C GLY A 189 8.13 -16.74 -21.62
N ILE A 190 8.14 -18.05 -21.89
CA ILE A 190 9.22 -18.68 -22.67
C ILE A 190 9.36 -18.00 -24.04
N LYS A 191 8.23 -17.76 -24.75
CA LYS A 191 8.24 -17.05 -26.04
C LYS A 191 8.73 -15.60 -25.90
N VAL A 192 8.32 -14.90 -24.84
CA VAL A 192 8.80 -13.53 -24.58
C VAL A 192 10.32 -13.52 -24.40
N TYR A 193 10.85 -14.42 -23.59
CA TYR A 193 12.29 -14.52 -23.34
C TYR A 193 13.06 -14.92 -24.61
N GLU A 194 12.61 -15.93 -25.35
CA GLU A 194 13.22 -16.36 -26.61
C GLU A 194 13.21 -15.27 -27.71
N ALA A 195 12.13 -14.49 -27.81
CA ALA A 195 11.99 -13.46 -28.85
C ALA A 195 12.68 -12.14 -28.50
N THR A 196 12.78 -11.78 -27.21
CA THR A 196 13.17 -10.43 -26.79
C THR A 196 14.33 -10.36 -25.79
N GLY A 197 14.67 -11.47 -25.13
CA GLY A 197 15.62 -11.52 -24.01
C GLY A 197 15.10 -10.90 -22.71
N LYS A 198 13.81 -10.57 -22.63
CA LYS A 198 13.14 -9.95 -21.47
C LYS A 198 12.36 -10.99 -20.68
N TYR A 199 12.20 -10.78 -19.38
CA TYR A 199 11.41 -11.66 -18.53
C TYR A 199 9.91 -11.35 -18.66
N MET A 200 9.07 -12.36 -18.47
CA MET A 200 7.62 -12.19 -18.45
C MET A 200 7.16 -11.47 -17.19
N GLY A 201 7.79 -11.71 -16.03
CA GLY A 201 7.43 -11.09 -14.76
C GLY A 201 8.53 -11.21 -13.69
N THR A 202 8.23 -10.74 -12.49
CA THR A 202 9.16 -10.75 -11.35
C THR A 202 9.04 -12.03 -10.51
N ALA A 203 10.05 -12.34 -9.72
CA ALA A 203 9.95 -13.17 -8.52
C ALA A 203 10.18 -12.26 -7.31
N ASP A 204 9.19 -12.16 -6.42
CA ASP A 204 9.26 -11.24 -5.29
C ASP A 204 10.13 -11.82 -4.16
N THR A 205 11.07 -11.02 -3.65
CA THR A 205 11.91 -11.35 -2.50
C THR A 205 11.65 -10.49 -1.27
N SER A 206 11.19 -9.24 -1.44
CA SER A 206 10.98 -8.28 -0.35
C SER A 206 9.49 -8.01 -0.02
N ALA A 207 8.56 -8.68 -0.70
CA ALA A 207 7.12 -8.60 -0.43
C ALA A 207 6.42 -9.97 -0.60
N THR A 208 5.24 -10.11 0.00
CA THR A 208 4.42 -11.33 -0.05
C THR A 208 3.34 -11.31 -1.15
N TRP A 209 3.40 -10.43 -2.16
CA TRP A 209 2.31 -10.23 -3.13
C TRP A 209 1.96 -11.51 -3.89
N GLN A 210 2.93 -12.10 -4.58
CA GLN A 210 2.74 -13.34 -5.35
C GLN A 210 2.38 -14.53 -4.44
N ALA A 211 3.02 -14.65 -3.28
CA ALA A 211 2.70 -15.68 -2.29
C ALA A 211 1.24 -15.58 -1.80
N SER A 212 0.76 -14.36 -1.54
CA SER A 212 -0.62 -14.07 -1.13
C SER A 212 -1.62 -14.48 -2.22
N MET A 213 -1.33 -14.18 -3.49
CA MET A 213 -2.17 -14.56 -4.63
C MET A 213 -2.28 -16.08 -4.77
N LEU A 214 -1.15 -16.80 -4.66
CA LEU A 214 -1.10 -18.25 -4.82
C LEU A 214 -1.73 -19.00 -3.64
N LEU A 215 -1.61 -18.48 -2.41
CA LEU A 215 -2.34 -19.01 -1.25
C LEU A 215 -3.85 -18.77 -1.39
N ALA A 216 -4.26 -17.56 -1.76
CA ALA A 216 -5.65 -17.19 -1.96
C ALA A 216 -6.35 -18.05 -3.05
N GLN A 217 -5.67 -18.34 -4.15
CA GLN A 217 -6.17 -19.26 -5.20
C GLN A 217 -6.47 -20.66 -4.67
N GLN A 218 -5.75 -21.10 -3.63
CA GLN A 218 -5.90 -22.40 -2.97
C GLN A 218 -6.83 -22.34 -1.74
N GLY A 219 -7.50 -21.22 -1.48
CA GLY A 219 -8.30 -21.01 -0.26
C GLY A 219 -7.48 -21.12 1.03
N SER A 220 -6.17 -20.89 0.93
CA SER A 220 -5.18 -21.03 2.00
C SER A 220 -4.67 -19.66 2.46
N ASP A 221 -3.97 -19.64 3.59
CA ASP A 221 -3.53 -18.42 4.27
C ASP A 221 -2.15 -18.66 4.91
N PHE A 222 -1.44 -17.60 5.30
CA PHE A 222 -0.21 -17.73 6.11
C PHE A 222 -0.50 -18.18 7.54
N THR A 223 -1.78 -18.16 7.97
CA THR A 223 -2.22 -18.47 9.33
C THR A 223 -3.45 -19.37 9.42
N ASP A 224 -3.50 -20.20 10.45
CA ASP A 224 -4.67 -21.04 10.75
C ASP A 224 -5.89 -20.21 11.23
N GLU A 225 -7.00 -20.87 11.57
CA GLU A 225 -8.19 -20.18 12.10
C GLU A 225 -7.96 -19.52 13.48
N ALA A 226 -6.93 -19.95 14.22
CA ALA A 226 -6.54 -19.38 15.50
C ALA A 226 -5.48 -18.27 15.38
N GLY A 227 -5.04 -17.92 14.15
CA GLY A 227 -4.02 -16.91 13.88
C GLY A 227 -2.58 -17.37 14.15
N LYS A 228 -2.33 -18.69 14.20
CA LYS A 228 -0.97 -19.24 14.30
C LYS A 228 -0.32 -19.31 12.92
N PRO A 229 1.00 -19.10 12.79
CA PRO A 229 1.71 -19.23 11.52
C PRO A 229 1.64 -20.66 10.96
N VAL A 230 1.44 -20.79 9.65
CA VAL A 230 1.49 -22.06 8.88
C VAL A 230 2.20 -21.83 7.53
N VAL A 231 3.37 -21.19 7.57
CA VAL A 231 4.12 -20.79 6.37
C VAL A 231 4.77 -21.99 5.66
N ASN A 232 4.89 -23.15 6.31
CA ASN A 232 5.36 -24.39 5.70
C ASN A 232 4.24 -25.34 5.25
N SER A 233 3.05 -24.80 4.98
CA SER A 233 1.92 -25.57 4.42
C SER A 233 2.21 -26.13 3.02
N GLU A 234 1.55 -27.22 2.65
CA GLU A 234 1.61 -27.77 1.29
C GLU A 234 1.16 -26.76 0.23
N ALA A 235 0.21 -25.88 0.56
CA ALA A 235 -0.26 -24.82 -0.34
C ALA A 235 0.81 -23.74 -0.58
N MET A 236 1.55 -23.34 0.46
CA MET A 236 2.68 -22.41 0.30
C MET A 236 3.82 -23.07 -0.50
N ALA A 237 4.14 -24.33 -0.22
CA ALA A 237 5.13 -25.09 -0.98
C ALA A 237 4.75 -25.24 -2.47
N LYS A 238 3.46 -25.54 -2.78
CA LYS A 238 2.94 -25.58 -4.17
C LYS A 238 3.06 -24.21 -4.85
N GLY A 239 2.73 -23.13 -4.15
CA GLY A 239 2.86 -21.77 -4.66
C GLY A 239 4.31 -21.41 -5.00
N MET A 240 5.24 -21.61 -4.06
CA MET A 240 6.66 -21.35 -4.28
C MET A 240 7.25 -22.24 -5.39
N ALA A 241 6.79 -23.49 -5.51
CA ALA A 241 7.23 -24.39 -6.58
C ALA A 241 6.79 -23.90 -7.97
N ILE A 242 5.60 -23.29 -8.10
CA ILE A 242 5.16 -22.67 -9.36
C ILE A 242 6.08 -21.50 -9.72
N LEU A 243 6.35 -20.59 -8.78
CA LEU A 243 7.26 -19.46 -9.03
C LEU A 243 8.68 -19.93 -9.37
N LYS A 244 9.20 -20.95 -8.68
CA LYS A 244 10.53 -21.52 -8.96
C LYS A 244 10.59 -22.17 -10.35
N ASP A 245 9.57 -22.91 -10.75
CA ASP A 245 9.48 -23.50 -12.10
C ASP A 245 9.38 -22.42 -13.20
N LEU A 246 8.69 -21.30 -12.96
CA LEU A 246 8.75 -20.14 -13.85
C LEU A 246 10.19 -19.58 -13.94
N GLN A 247 10.86 -19.42 -12.81
CA GLN A 247 12.22 -18.88 -12.74
C GLN A 247 13.24 -19.79 -13.46
N ASP A 248 13.17 -21.09 -13.23
CA ASP A 248 14.06 -22.10 -13.83
C ASP A 248 13.89 -22.21 -15.36
N ASN A 249 12.75 -21.74 -15.89
CA ASN A 249 12.47 -21.65 -17.33
C ASN A 249 12.73 -20.24 -17.92
N ASN A 250 13.40 -19.34 -17.18
CA ASN A 250 13.64 -17.93 -17.53
C ASN A 250 12.36 -17.12 -17.80
N VAL A 251 11.22 -17.53 -17.21
CA VAL A 251 9.96 -16.80 -17.35
C VAL A 251 9.92 -15.62 -16.38
N ILE A 252 10.45 -15.79 -15.17
CA ILE A 252 10.57 -14.72 -14.17
C ILE A 252 12.00 -14.62 -13.62
N ALA A 253 12.34 -13.47 -13.05
CA ALA A 253 13.59 -13.24 -12.32
C ALA A 253 13.36 -12.31 -11.12
N THR A 254 14.26 -12.31 -10.14
CA THR A 254 14.21 -11.32 -9.05
C THR A 254 14.46 -9.92 -9.62
N VAL A 255 13.79 -8.92 -9.06
CA VAL A 255 13.83 -7.53 -9.54
C VAL A 255 14.64 -6.66 -8.58
N ALA A 256 15.26 -5.59 -9.06
CA ALA A 256 15.90 -4.60 -8.20
C ALA A 256 14.87 -4.01 -7.20
N GLY A 257 15.28 -3.84 -5.93
CA GLY A 257 14.35 -3.53 -4.83
C GLY A 257 13.55 -4.73 -4.28
N GLY A 258 13.60 -5.88 -4.95
CA GLY A 258 13.01 -7.15 -4.53
C GLY A 258 11.49 -7.29 -4.74
N GLN A 259 10.79 -6.22 -5.13
CA GLN A 259 9.34 -6.27 -5.41
C GLN A 259 8.87 -5.05 -6.25
N PRO A 260 7.70 -5.12 -6.93
CA PRO A 260 7.29 -4.12 -7.93
C PRO A 260 6.94 -2.70 -7.44
N ASP A 261 6.67 -2.48 -6.14
CA ASP A 261 6.39 -1.15 -5.53
C ASP A 261 7.68 -0.56 -4.91
N THR A 262 8.74 -0.42 -5.72
CA THR A 262 10.03 0.18 -5.33
C THR A 262 10.57 1.10 -6.44
N GLU A 263 11.35 2.13 -6.09
CA GLU A 263 11.92 3.07 -7.06
C GLU A 263 12.83 2.37 -8.08
N GLU A 264 13.61 1.39 -7.60
CA GLU A 264 14.46 0.54 -8.41
C GLU A 264 13.65 -0.30 -9.41
N ALA A 265 12.57 -0.96 -8.97
CA ALA A 265 11.71 -1.75 -9.86
C ALA A 265 11.00 -0.87 -10.91
N TYR A 266 10.57 0.36 -10.58
CA TYR A 266 9.99 1.26 -11.59
C TYR A 266 10.97 1.58 -12.73
N GLY A 267 12.27 1.68 -12.43
CA GLY A 267 13.33 1.82 -13.42
C GLY A 267 13.40 0.60 -14.36
N GLU A 268 13.35 -0.60 -13.81
CA GLU A 268 13.37 -1.87 -14.55
C GLU A 268 12.13 -2.06 -15.44
N PHE A 269 10.93 -1.70 -14.95
CA PHE A 269 9.71 -1.73 -15.76
C PHE A 269 9.73 -0.67 -16.87
N ASN A 270 10.20 0.55 -16.62
CA ASN A 270 10.38 1.59 -17.64
C ASN A 270 11.38 1.17 -18.74
N ALA A 271 12.50 0.55 -18.35
CA ALA A 271 13.47 -0.04 -19.29
C ALA A 271 12.86 -1.19 -20.10
N GLY A 272 11.73 -1.74 -19.64
CA GLY A 272 11.02 -2.83 -20.26
C GLY A 272 11.74 -4.16 -20.09
N ASN A 273 12.40 -4.39 -18.95
CA ASN A 273 13.07 -5.65 -18.63
C ASN A 273 12.08 -6.75 -18.22
N TYR A 274 10.89 -6.36 -17.77
CA TYR A 274 9.80 -7.23 -17.31
C TYR A 274 8.50 -6.89 -18.05
N ALA A 275 7.80 -7.91 -18.57
CA ALA A 275 6.56 -7.73 -19.32
C ALA A 275 5.30 -7.61 -18.45
N THR A 276 5.35 -8.04 -17.19
CA THR A 276 4.18 -8.14 -16.29
C THR A 276 4.53 -7.80 -14.86
N ALA A 277 3.67 -7.04 -14.19
CA ALA A 277 3.61 -6.97 -12.73
C ALA A 277 2.28 -7.56 -12.23
N PHE A 278 2.31 -8.43 -11.23
CA PHE A 278 1.11 -8.86 -10.51
C PHE A 278 1.01 -8.03 -9.24
N MET A 279 0.05 -7.10 -9.20
CA MET A 279 -0.04 -6.13 -8.11
C MET A 279 -1.50 -5.77 -7.80
N PRO A 280 -1.81 -5.35 -6.56
CA PRO A 280 -3.03 -4.61 -6.26
C PRO A 280 -3.23 -3.41 -7.20
N LEU A 281 -4.49 -3.06 -7.49
CA LEU A 281 -4.81 -1.99 -8.43
C LEU A 281 -4.19 -0.62 -8.06
N TRP A 282 -3.93 -0.34 -6.78
CA TRP A 282 -3.30 0.92 -6.35
C TRP A 282 -1.93 1.20 -6.99
N GLN A 283 -1.27 0.17 -7.55
CA GLN A 283 -0.06 0.29 -8.36
C GLN A 283 -0.25 1.20 -9.59
N MET A 284 -1.48 1.42 -10.05
CA MET A 284 -1.81 2.40 -11.10
C MET A 284 -1.22 3.80 -10.83
N SER A 285 -1.20 4.23 -9.56
CA SER A 285 -0.58 5.49 -9.15
C SER A 285 0.94 5.53 -9.40
N ARG A 286 1.62 4.40 -9.28
CA ARG A 286 3.07 4.29 -9.54
C ARG A 286 3.35 4.39 -11.03
N TYR A 287 2.51 3.76 -11.84
CA TYR A 287 2.58 3.85 -13.30
C TYR A 287 2.44 5.30 -13.80
N THR A 288 1.41 6.03 -13.37
CA THR A 288 1.21 7.44 -13.78
C THR A 288 2.30 8.38 -13.28
N ASN A 289 2.82 8.16 -12.06
CA ASN A 289 3.76 9.08 -11.43
C ASN A 289 5.21 8.84 -11.85
N TYR A 290 5.63 7.56 -11.92
CA TYR A 290 7.04 7.16 -12.06
C TYR A 290 7.34 6.40 -13.37
N MET A 291 6.34 5.77 -14.02
CA MET A 291 6.56 4.96 -15.23
C MET A 291 6.00 5.58 -16.52
N LYS A 292 6.17 6.88 -16.71
CA LYS A 292 5.49 7.68 -17.77
C LYS A 292 5.74 7.19 -19.20
N ASP A 293 6.87 6.54 -19.47
CA ASP A 293 7.21 6.00 -20.80
C ASP A 293 6.37 4.75 -21.17
N LEU A 294 5.65 4.17 -20.20
CA LEU A 294 4.72 3.05 -20.39
C LEU A 294 3.27 3.49 -20.63
N SER A 295 3.00 4.80 -20.70
CA SER A 295 1.67 5.34 -21.00
C SER A 295 1.15 4.86 -22.35
N GLY A 296 -0.06 4.29 -22.37
CA GLY A 296 -0.68 3.66 -23.55
C GLY A 296 -0.17 2.25 -23.87
N LYS A 297 0.76 1.69 -23.08
CA LYS A 297 1.41 0.39 -23.34
C LYS A 297 0.99 -0.72 -22.38
N ILE A 298 0.36 -0.36 -21.26
CA ILE A 298 -0.03 -1.31 -20.22
C ILE A 298 -1.52 -1.64 -20.35
N ALA A 299 -1.81 -2.94 -20.50
CA ALA A 299 -3.14 -3.50 -20.37
C ALA A 299 -3.31 -4.12 -18.98
N ILE A 300 -4.54 -4.07 -18.44
CA ILE A 300 -4.90 -4.67 -17.15
C ILE A 300 -5.76 -5.91 -17.42
N ALA A 301 -5.54 -6.99 -16.67
CA ALA A 301 -6.30 -8.24 -16.79
C ALA A 301 -6.39 -9.00 -15.45
N PRO A 302 -7.28 -10.00 -15.32
CA PRO A 302 -7.31 -10.90 -14.18
C PRO A 302 -5.98 -11.64 -13.97
N ILE A 303 -5.67 -12.06 -12.73
CA ILE A 303 -4.46 -12.84 -12.45
C ILE A 303 -4.64 -14.28 -12.98
N PRO A 304 -3.64 -14.88 -13.65
CA PRO A 304 -3.68 -16.28 -14.06
C PRO A 304 -3.87 -17.22 -12.86
N VAL A 305 -4.58 -18.33 -13.05
CA VAL A 305 -4.90 -19.27 -11.97
C VAL A 305 -4.12 -20.57 -12.03
N ILE A 306 -3.93 -21.24 -10.89
CA ILE A 306 -3.32 -22.58 -10.84
C ILE A 306 -4.19 -23.57 -11.63
N GLU A 307 -5.50 -23.55 -11.39
CA GLU A 307 -6.50 -24.38 -12.09
C GLU A 307 -7.72 -23.52 -12.44
N LYS A 308 -8.31 -23.72 -13.62
CA LYS A 308 -9.46 -22.92 -14.10
C LYS A 308 -10.64 -23.01 -13.13
N GLY A 309 -11.20 -21.87 -12.75
CA GLY A 309 -12.29 -21.76 -11.76
C GLY A 309 -11.82 -21.45 -10.33
N MET A 310 -10.51 -21.40 -10.07
CA MET A 310 -9.97 -20.73 -8.88
C MET A 310 -10.13 -19.20 -9.00
N PRO A 311 -10.13 -18.45 -7.88
CA PRO A 311 -10.34 -17.01 -7.89
C PRO A 311 -9.17 -16.24 -8.50
N ARG A 312 -9.46 -15.29 -9.40
CA ARG A 312 -8.45 -14.53 -10.17
C ARG A 312 -7.99 -13.24 -9.50
N SER A 313 -8.28 -13.04 -8.21
CA SER A 313 -7.87 -11.84 -7.46
C SER A 313 -7.83 -12.07 -5.95
N VAL A 314 -7.02 -11.26 -5.26
CA VAL A 314 -6.92 -11.17 -3.80
C VAL A 314 -6.84 -9.69 -3.40
N GLY A 315 -7.44 -9.32 -2.28
CA GLY A 315 -7.34 -7.98 -1.71
C GLY A 315 -5.98 -7.75 -1.06
N GLY A 316 -5.04 -7.16 -1.79
CA GLY A 316 -3.66 -6.91 -1.38
C GLY A 316 -3.39 -5.46 -0.97
N GLY A 317 -2.48 -5.30 0.00
CA GLY A 317 -2.18 -4.03 0.64
C GLY A 317 -3.36 -3.45 1.41
N GLY A 318 -3.12 -2.32 2.07
CA GLY A 318 -4.17 -1.59 2.76
C GLY A 318 -3.62 -0.56 3.73
N THR A 319 -4.40 0.47 3.94
CA THR A 319 -4.19 1.44 5.01
C THR A 319 -5.51 1.64 5.72
N GLY A 320 -5.53 1.31 7.01
CA GLY A 320 -6.61 1.62 7.92
C GLY A 320 -6.35 2.97 8.55
N THR A 321 -7.15 3.98 8.19
CA THR A 321 -7.06 5.30 8.82
C THR A 321 -7.88 5.28 10.12
N VAL A 322 -7.31 5.75 11.22
CA VAL A 322 -7.81 5.60 12.59
C VAL A 322 -8.01 6.97 13.26
N VAL A 323 -8.83 7.02 14.32
CA VAL A 323 -8.89 8.15 15.27
C VAL A 323 -8.27 7.72 16.58
N THR A 324 -7.39 8.55 17.15
CA THR A 324 -6.72 8.24 18.42
C THR A 324 -7.56 8.67 19.62
N LYS A 325 -7.38 8.01 20.77
CA LYS A 325 -8.07 8.37 22.03
C LYS A 325 -7.68 9.76 22.59
N THR A 326 -6.65 10.38 22.02
CA THR A 326 -6.15 11.71 22.42
C THR A 326 -6.55 12.80 21.44
N ALA A 327 -7.41 12.50 20.45
CA ALA A 327 -7.97 13.50 19.55
C ALA A 327 -8.70 14.60 20.33
N LYS A 328 -8.47 15.87 19.96
CA LYS A 328 -9.00 17.07 20.62
C LYS A 328 -10.53 17.12 20.56
N ASP A 329 -11.10 16.70 19.44
CA ASP A 329 -12.53 16.50 19.22
C ASP A 329 -12.73 15.15 18.52
N VAL A 330 -12.96 14.11 19.34
CA VAL A 330 -13.10 12.73 18.88
C VAL A 330 -14.25 12.58 17.88
N GLN A 331 -15.42 13.18 18.11
CA GLN A 331 -16.55 12.99 17.22
C GLN A 331 -16.36 13.75 15.90
N LEU A 332 -15.78 14.97 15.94
CA LEU A 332 -15.44 15.69 14.72
C LEU A 332 -14.41 14.94 13.87
N ALA A 333 -13.37 14.38 14.48
CA ALA A 333 -12.38 13.56 13.78
C ALA A 333 -13.02 12.31 13.15
N LYS A 334 -13.93 11.63 13.85
CA LYS A 334 -14.64 10.44 13.35
C LYS A 334 -15.60 10.75 12.21
N ASP A 335 -16.42 11.80 12.37
CA ASP A 335 -17.38 12.21 11.34
C ASP A 335 -16.67 12.66 10.06
N PHE A 336 -15.60 13.44 10.18
CA PHE A 336 -14.77 13.87 9.05
C PHE A 336 -14.06 12.68 8.39
N LEU A 337 -13.48 11.76 9.17
CA LEU A 337 -12.84 10.55 8.64
C LEU A 337 -13.83 9.70 7.82
N ALA A 338 -15.03 9.46 8.34
CA ALA A 338 -16.06 8.70 7.63
C ALA A 338 -16.53 9.44 6.37
N PHE A 339 -16.73 10.77 6.43
CA PHE A 339 -17.03 11.57 5.25
C PHE A 339 -15.92 11.48 4.19
N ALA A 340 -14.66 11.62 4.59
CA ALA A 340 -13.49 11.65 3.72
C ALA A 340 -13.10 10.28 3.12
N LYS A 341 -13.63 9.16 3.62
CA LYS A 341 -13.26 7.81 3.17
C LYS A 341 -14.45 6.92 2.73
N LEU A 342 -15.64 7.13 3.28
CA LEU A 342 -16.81 6.25 3.08
C LEU A 342 -17.96 6.90 2.31
N SER A 343 -18.04 8.23 2.26
CA SER A 343 -19.05 8.91 1.44
C SER A 343 -18.92 8.52 -0.04
N LEU A 344 -20.03 8.59 -0.78
CA LEU A 344 -20.03 8.31 -2.22
C LEU A 344 -19.04 9.22 -2.96
N ASP A 345 -19.03 10.51 -2.62
CA ASP A 345 -18.10 11.47 -3.21
C ASP A 345 -16.65 11.21 -2.82
N ALA A 346 -16.35 10.84 -1.55
CA ALA A 346 -15.01 10.38 -1.20
C ALA A 346 -14.56 9.18 -2.03
N ASN A 347 -15.46 8.24 -2.34
CA ASN A 347 -15.12 7.06 -3.13
C ASN A 347 -14.92 7.39 -4.62
N LYS A 348 -15.64 8.37 -5.17
CA LYS A 348 -15.29 8.95 -6.48
C LYS A 348 -13.92 9.63 -6.46
N GLU A 349 -13.58 10.35 -5.38
CA GLU A 349 -12.31 11.04 -5.27
C GLU A 349 -11.11 10.12 -4.97
N ILE A 350 -11.33 8.98 -4.28
CA ILE A 350 -10.35 7.89 -4.16
C ILE A 350 -9.96 7.40 -5.56
N TRP A 351 -10.94 7.18 -6.44
CA TRP A 351 -10.67 6.86 -7.84
C TRP A 351 -9.96 8.00 -8.58
N ASN A 352 -10.56 9.20 -8.61
CA ASN A 352 -10.06 10.32 -9.42
C ASN A 352 -8.68 10.86 -8.98
N THR A 353 -8.36 10.76 -7.69
CA THR A 353 -7.12 11.33 -7.11
C THR A 353 -6.04 10.27 -6.94
N LEU A 354 -6.39 9.07 -6.46
CA LEU A 354 -5.42 8.01 -6.15
C LEU A 354 -5.31 6.95 -7.26
N GLY A 355 -6.35 6.76 -8.07
CA GLY A 355 -6.43 5.66 -9.04
C GLY A 355 -6.72 4.31 -8.37
N PHE A 356 -7.22 4.33 -7.14
CA PHE A 356 -7.45 3.12 -6.34
C PHE A 356 -8.90 2.63 -6.50
N ASP A 357 -9.11 1.34 -6.25
CA ASP A 357 -10.42 0.70 -6.29
C ASP A 357 -11.27 1.06 -5.05
N PRO A 358 -12.35 1.86 -5.19
CA PRO A 358 -13.05 2.42 -4.04
C PRO A 358 -13.76 1.35 -3.20
N VAL A 359 -13.78 1.53 -1.88
CA VAL A 359 -14.42 0.57 -0.95
C VAL A 359 -15.93 0.57 -1.06
N ASN A 360 -16.53 1.68 -1.48
CA ASN A 360 -17.93 1.76 -1.87
C ASN A 360 -18.09 1.24 -3.31
N MET A 361 -18.68 0.06 -3.44
CA MET A 361 -18.81 -0.66 -4.71
C MET A 361 -19.79 0.01 -5.69
N ASP A 362 -20.69 0.88 -5.23
CA ASP A 362 -21.62 1.60 -6.13
C ASP A 362 -20.87 2.41 -7.18
N VAL A 363 -19.68 2.95 -6.82
CA VAL A 363 -18.82 3.72 -7.73
C VAL A 363 -18.33 2.87 -8.91
N TRP A 364 -18.19 1.55 -8.75
CA TRP A 364 -17.65 0.67 -9.79
C TRP A 364 -18.58 0.55 -11.00
N GLU A 365 -19.88 0.83 -10.82
CA GLU A 365 -20.91 0.85 -11.86
C GLU A 365 -21.18 2.27 -12.40
N MET A 366 -20.61 3.31 -11.79
CA MET A 366 -20.78 4.70 -12.21
C MET A 366 -19.92 5.02 -13.44
N GLN A 367 -20.40 4.61 -14.62
CA GLN A 367 -19.72 4.79 -15.90
C GLN A 367 -19.31 6.25 -16.20
N ASP A 368 -20.08 7.24 -15.73
CA ASP A 368 -19.76 8.66 -15.83
C ASP A 368 -18.53 9.09 -14.99
N VAL A 369 -18.12 8.27 -14.02
CA VAL A 369 -16.94 8.46 -13.17
C VAL A 369 -15.80 7.51 -13.56
N THR A 370 -16.12 6.24 -13.79
CA THR A 370 -15.12 5.19 -14.05
C THR A 370 -14.59 5.21 -15.48
N HIS A 371 -15.37 5.73 -16.43
CA HIS A 371 -15.02 5.82 -17.86
C HIS A 371 -14.86 7.27 -18.34
N ASP A 372 -14.63 8.21 -17.42
CA ASP A 372 -14.28 9.60 -17.76
C ASP A 372 -12.99 9.63 -18.62
N PRO A 373 -13.04 10.07 -19.90
CA PRO A 373 -11.87 10.09 -20.76
C PRO A 373 -10.85 11.17 -20.39
N ASP A 374 -11.19 12.12 -19.51
CA ASP A 374 -10.24 13.11 -18.99
C ASP A 374 -9.47 12.60 -17.76
N ASN A 375 -9.96 11.55 -17.08
CA ASN A 375 -9.30 10.92 -15.94
C ASN A 375 -7.93 10.33 -16.35
N GLN A 376 -6.87 10.69 -15.61
CA GLN A 376 -5.48 10.33 -15.93
C GLN A 376 -5.24 8.82 -16.00
N PHE A 377 -5.97 8.04 -15.20
CA PHE A 377 -5.82 6.59 -15.13
C PHE A 377 -6.49 5.91 -16.32
N VAL A 378 -7.70 6.35 -16.71
CA VAL A 378 -8.39 5.88 -17.93
C VAL A 378 -7.55 6.17 -19.18
N ARG A 379 -6.84 7.29 -19.21
CA ARG A 379 -5.97 7.70 -20.32
C ARG A 379 -4.64 6.97 -20.39
N TYR A 380 -4.15 6.44 -19.27
CA TYR A 380 -2.82 5.84 -19.18
C TYR A 380 -2.82 4.37 -19.61
N PHE A 381 -3.83 3.60 -19.23
CA PHE A 381 -3.93 2.17 -19.52
C PHE A 381 -4.71 1.92 -20.83
N GLN A 382 -4.45 0.79 -21.50
CA GLN A 382 -5.09 0.48 -22.79
C GLN A 382 -6.58 0.11 -22.68
N ASN A 383 -7.00 -0.40 -21.53
CA ASN A 383 -8.37 -0.80 -21.23
C ASN A 383 -8.80 -0.24 -19.87
N ASN A 384 -10.10 -0.09 -19.66
CA ASN A 384 -10.60 0.44 -18.41
C ASN A 384 -10.38 -0.57 -17.26
N PRO A 385 -9.80 -0.15 -16.12
CA PRO A 385 -9.64 -1.06 -14.98
C PRO A 385 -10.99 -1.55 -14.44
N PHE A 386 -12.06 -0.75 -14.51
CA PHE A 386 -13.37 -1.13 -13.97
C PHE A 386 -14.06 -2.23 -14.77
N ASP A 387 -13.75 -2.40 -16.06
CA ASP A 387 -14.21 -3.57 -16.82
C ASP A 387 -13.65 -4.86 -16.20
N VAL A 388 -12.34 -4.87 -15.92
CA VAL A 388 -11.63 -6.00 -15.30
C VAL A 388 -12.09 -6.22 -13.86
N LEU A 389 -12.21 -5.15 -13.06
CA LEU A 389 -12.70 -5.21 -11.69
C LEU A 389 -14.12 -5.77 -11.61
N ASN A 390 -15.02 -5.33 -12.49
CA ASN A 390 -16.40 -5.82 -12.51
C ASN A 390 -16.52 -7.27 -12.98
N GLU A 391 -15.56 -7.76 -13.77
CA GLU A 391 -15.44 -9.19 -14.11
C GLU A 391 -15.04 -10.04 -12.89
N ILE A 392 -14.08 -9.57 -12.07
CA ILE A 392 -13.48 -10.35 -10.97
C ILE A 392 -14.05 -10.03 -9.57
N LYS A 393 -14.99 -9.09 -9.42
CA LYS A 393 -15.45 -8.60 -8.11
C LYS A 393 -15.99 -9.66 -7.14
N SER A 394 -16.55 -10.75 -7.65
CA SER A 394 -17.01 -11.90 -6.84
C SER A 394 -15.90 -12.88 -6.45
N GLU A 395 -14.70 -12.72 -7.02
CA GLU A 395 -13.56 -13.62 -6.85
C GLU A 395 -12.48 -13.06 -5.91
N ILE A 396 -12.55 -11.77 -5.53
CA ILE A 396 -11.55 -11.11 -4.68
C ILE A 396 -11.48 -11.80 -3.30
N GLN A 397 -10.45 -12.62 -3.10
CA GLN A 397 -10.18 -13.30 -1.83
C GLN A 397 -9.54 -12.38 -0.79
N LEU A 398 -9.43 -12.88 0.43
CA LEU A 398 -8.77 -12.23 1.55
C LEU A 398 -7.66 -13.12 2.10
N ILE A 399 -6.48 -12.55 2.32
CA ILE A 399 -5.48 -13.08 3.25
C ILE A 399 -5.64 -12.35 4.57
N LYS A 400 -5.65 -13.07 5.70
CA LYS A 400 -5.84 -12.50 7.03
C LYS A 400 -4.63 -11.65 7.43
N SER A 401 -4.90 -10.54 8.10
CA SER A 401 -3.91 -9.87 8.96
C SER A 401 -4.17 -10.27 10.41
N THR A 402 -3.17 -10.85 11.08
CA THR A 402 -3.26 -11.39 12.45
C THR A 402 -2.05 -10.93 13.27
N SER A 403 -2.01 -11.22 14.57
CA SER A 403 -0.84 -10.91 15.41
C SER A 403 0.45 -11.62 14.99
N ALA A 404 0.38 -12.66 14.14
CA ALA A 404 1.56 -13.31 13.57
C ALA A 404 2.07 -12.61 12.29
N THR A 405 1.23 -11.81 11.62
CA THR A 405 1.53 -11.21 10.30
C THR A 405 2.78 -10.32 10.28
N PRO A 406 3.08 -9.46 11.29
CA PRO A 406 4.32 -8.68 11.31
C PRO A 406 5.58 -9.57 11.26
N THR A 407 5.61 -10.62 12.09
CA THR A 407 6.73 -11.59 12.16
C THR A 407 6.83 -12.44 10.90
N ILE A 408 5.69 -12.93 10.38
CA ILE A 408 5.63 -13.67 9.11
C ILE A 408 6.23 -12.85 7.98
N ASN A 409 5.78 -11.61 7.80
CA ASN A 409 6.28 -10.72 6.75
C ASN A 409 7.79 -10.46 6.92
N ASN A 410 8.24 -10.20 8.15
CA ASN A 410 9.67 -9.98 8.42
C ASN A 410 10.53 -11.19 8.01
N VAL A 411 10.19 -12.39 8.46
CA VAL A 411 11.00 -13.59 8.18
C VAL A 411 10.97 -13.95 6.68
N LEU A 412 9.79 -13.92 6.05
CA LEU A 412 9.65 -14.27 4.64
C LEU A 412 10.38 -13.29 3.72
N CYS A 413 10.19 -11.98 3.92
CA CYS A 413 10.70 -10.92 3.04
C CYS A 413 12.16 -10.51 3.29
N THR A 414 12.77 -10.92 4.41
CA THR A 414 14.19 -10.61 4.69
C THR A 414 15.10 -11.84 4.55
N ILE A 415 14.56 -13.05 4.67
CA ILE A 415 15.33 -14.30 4.64
C ILE A 415 14.76 -15.25 3.58
N THR A 416 13.55 -15.78 3.81
CA THR A 416 13.09 -17.01 3.15
C THR A 416 12.96 -16.91 1.63
N PHE A 417 12.47 -15.78 1.10
CA PHE A 417 12.34 -15.63 -0.35
C PHE A 417 13.69 -15.43 -1.05
N ASN A 418 14.66 -14.76 -0.41
CA ASN A 418 16.03 -14.68 -0.95
C ASN A 418 16.69 -16.07 -0.94
N GLU A 419 16.51 -16.86 0.12
CA GLU A 419 17.02 -18.24 0.17
C GLU A 419 16.46 -19.10 -0.98
N ILE A 420 15.18 -18.94 -1.34
CA ILE A 420 14.52 -19.72 -2.40
C ILE A 420 14.90 -19.21 -3.81
N PHE A 421 14.83 -17.91 -4.06
CA PHE A 421 14.93 -17.32 -5.40
C PHE A 421 16.32 -16.83 -5.79
N GLU A 422 17.22 -16.56 -4.83
CA GLU A 422 18.59 -16.09 -5.11
C GLU A 422 19.64 -17.14 -4.71
N ASP A 423 19.55 -17.72 -3.51
CA ASP A 423 20.53 -18.71 -3.04
C ASP A 423 20.26 -20.15 -3.55
N GLY A 424 19.04 -20.41 -4.05
CA GLY A 424 18.65 -21.71 -4.61
C GLY A 424 18.46 -22.83 -3.58
N LYS A 425 18.09 -22.48 -2.34
CA LYS A 425 17.76 -23.42 -1.26
C LYS A 425 16.50 -24.23 -1.61
N ASP A 426 16.41 -25.45 -1.11
CA ASP A 426 15.19 -26.25 -1.23
C ASP A 426 13.99 -25.54 -0.58
N ILE A 427 12.87 -25.50 -1.30
CA ILE A 427 11.66 -24.80 -0.87
C ILE A 427 11.14 -25.33 0.46
N LYS A 428 11.16 -26.65 0.67
CA LYS A 428 10.67 -27.22 1.92
C LYS A 428 11.62 -26.92 3.08
N GLU A 429 12.93 -27.01 2.86
CA GLU A 429 13.94 -26.64 3.87
C GLU A 429 13.82 -25.17 4.28
N ALA A 430 13.68 -24.26 3.30
CA ALA A 430 13.51 -22.83 3.54
C ALA A 430 12.23 -22.52 4.33
N LEU A 431 11.09 -23.10 3.94
CA LEU A 431 9.81 -22.87 4.62
C LEU A 431 9.76 -23.52 6.03
N ASP A 432 10.33 -24.71 6.22
CA ASP A 432 10.43 -25.33 7.55
C ASP A 432 11.31 -24.50 8.50
N ALA A 433 12.42 -23.93 8.00
CA ALA A 433 13.26 -23.01 8.75
C ALA A 433 12.51 -21.72 9.12
N ALA A 434 11.78 -21.14 8.16
CA ALA A 434 10.95 -19.96 8.38
C ALA A 434 9.88 -20.19 9.46
N GLN A 435 9.14 -21.31 9.37
CA GLN A 435 8.14 -21.70 10.36
C GLN A 435 8.76 -21.79 11.78
N ALA A 436 9.91 -22.47 11.91
CA ALA A 436 10.59 -22.62 13.18
C ALA A 436 11.07 -21.27 13.77
N GLN A 437 11.55 -20.35 12.94
CA GLN A 437 11.96 -19.02 13.35
C GLN A 437 10.76 -18.17 13.79
N ILE A 438 9.67 -18.13 13.00
CA ILE A 438 8.45 -17.38 13.34
C ILE A 438 7.85 -17.91 14.65
N GLU A 439 7.79 -19.23 14.83
CA GLU A 439 7.37 -19.84 16.10
C GLU A 439 8.30 -19.55 17.27
N GLN A 440 9.57 -19.18 17.04
CA GLN A 440 10.49 -18.76 18.09
C GLN A 440 10.33 -17.28 18.44
N GLU A 441 10.11 -16.42 17.46
CA GLU A 441 9.92 -14.97 17.65
C GLU A 441 8.55 -14.60 18.27
N LEU A 442 7.54 -15.48 18.13
CA LEU A 442 6.20 -15.30 18.72
C LEU A 442 6.03 -15.88 20.15
N LYS A 443 7.12 -16.30 20.81
CA LYS A 443 7.11 -16.87 22.19
C LYS A 443 7.46 -15.83 23.26
#